data_AF-T1I3T1-F1
#
_entry.id   AF-T1I3T1-F1
#
_cell.length_a   1.000
_cell.length_b   1.000
_cell.length_c   1.000
_cell.angle_alpha   90.00
_cell.angle_beta   90.00
_cell.angle_gamma   90.00
#
_symmetry.space_group_name_H-M   'P 1'
#
loop_
_entity.id
_entity.type
_entity.pdbx_description
1 polymer ?
#
loop_
_entity_poly.entity_id
_entity_poly.type
_entity_poly.pdbx_seq_one_letter_code
_entity_poly.pdbx_strand_id
1 'polypeptide(L)' 'MPERSLGCDQWEFILGMHFSQAVTILQSQVGVIRGIQVVYSDSNPLSKDLELNLTQDGIRLKFDPITQRLKVN' A
#
# COMPACT_ATOMS: atom_id res chain seq x y z
N MET A 1 -8.03 1.01 -22.66
CA MET A 1 -8.42 1.04 -21.23
C MET A 1 -7.15 0.69 -20.47
N PRO A 2 -6.51 1.58 -19.70
CA PRO A 2 -5.31 1.16 -18.99
C PRO A 2 -5.74 0.34 -17.77
N GLU A 3 -5.32 -0.92 -17.77
CA GLU A 3 -5.60 -1.92 -16.76
C GLU A 3 -4.87 -1.58 -15.45
N ARG A 4 -5.51 -1.95 -14.34
CA ARG A 4 -5.26 -1.47 -12.97
C ARG A 4 -4.01 -2.12 -12.37
N SER A 5 -2.83 -1.59 -12.70
CA SER A 5 -1.59 -1.97 -12.03
C SER A 5 -0.74 -0.74 -11.78
N LEU A 6 -0.60 -0.35 -10.51
CA LEU A 6 0.48 0.52 -10.07
C LEU A 6 1.67 -0.40 -9.82
N GLY A 7 2.46 -0.62 -10.87
CA GLY A 7 3.65 -1.44 -10.84
C GLY A 7 4.69 -0.94 -11.83
N CYS A 8 5.96 -1.08 -11.47
CA CYS A 8 7.08 -0.98 -12.42
C CYS A 8 7.36 -2.40 -12.93
N ASP A 9 8.11 -2.60 -14.02
CA ASP A 9 8.49 -3.93 -14.54
C ASP A 9 9.06 -4.92 -13.48
N GLN A 10 9.47 -4.39 -12.31
CA GLN A 10 10.05 -5.13 -11.21
C GLN A 10 9.09 -5.48 -10.06
N TRP A 11 7.94 -4.82 -9.91
CA TRP A 11 6.96 -5.09 -8.84
C TRP A 11 5.56 -4.59 -9.19
N GLU A 12 4.53 -5.26 -8.67
CA GLU A 12 3.12 -4.89 -8.87
C GLU A 12 2.33 -5.02 -7.56
N PHE A 13 1.49 -4.02 -7.26
CA PHE A 13 0.49 -4.13 -6.19
C PHE A 13 -0.84 -4.62 -6.76
N ILE A 14 -1.28 -5.80 -6.31
CA ILE A 14 -2.55 -6.41 -6.71
C ILE A 14 -3.63 -6.26 -5.64
N LEU A 15 -4.88 -6.10 -6.07
CA LEU A 15 -6.03 -6.09 -5.16
C LEU A 15 -6.09 -7.39 -4.36
N GLY A 16 -6.36 -7.26 -3.06
CA GLY A 16 -6.35 -8.38 -2.12
C GLY A 16 -4.98 -8.75 -1.56
N MET A 17 -3.89 -8.12 -2.02
CA MET A 17 -2.53 -8.30 -1.47
C MET A 17 -2.52 -7.94 0.02
N HIS A 18 -1.83 -8.76 0.82
CA HIS A 18 -1.69 -8.49 2.25
C HIS A 18 -0.73 -7.31 2.49
N PHE A 19 -1.03 -6.47 3.47
CA PHE A 19 -0.20 -5.33 3.85
C PHE A 19 1.27 -5.72 4.07
N SER A 20 1.51 -6.83 4.77
CA SER A 20 2.88 -7.32 4.99
C SER A 20 3.61 -7.64 3.69
N GLN A 21 2.94 -8.24 2.70
CA GLN A 21 3.54 -8.50 1.39
C GLN A 21 3.88 -7.20 0.68
N ALA A 22 2.97 -6.21 0.70
CA ALA A 22 3.24 -4.90 0.12
C ALA A 22 4.45 -4.24 0.79
N VAL A 23 4.54 -4.31 2.12
CA VAL A 23 5.70 -3.82 2.88
C VAL A 23 6.97 -4.60 2.52
N THR A 24 6.92 -5.92 2.36
CA THR A 24 8.08 -6.72 1.94
C THR A 24 8.59 -6.32 0.55
N ILE A 25 7.68 -6.06 -0.40
CA ILE A 25 8.05 -5.57 -1.74
C ILE A 25 8.75 -4.20 -1.61
N LEU A 26 8.17 -3.29 -0.84
CA LEU A 26 8.74 -1.97 -0.59
C LEU A 26 10.13 -2.06 0.09
N GLN A 27 10.28 -2.94 1.07
CA GLN A 27 11.54 -3.20 1.75
C GLN A 27 12.59 -3.84 0.83
N SER A 28 12.16 -4.70 -0.10
CA SER A 28 13.05 -5.27 -1.11
C SER A 28 13.55 -4.23 -2.11
N GLN A 29 12.86 -3.09 -2.23
CA GLN A 29 13.22 -1.94 -3.08
C GLN A 29 13.89 -0.81 -2.26
N VAL A 30 14.55 -1.17 -1.15
CA VAL A 30 15.24 -0.22 -0.27
C VAL A 30 16.25 0.61 -1.08
N GLY A 31 16.00 1.92 -1.18
CA GLY A 31 16.84 2.88 -1.91
C GLY A 31 16.20 3.48 -3.15
N VAL A 32 15.30 2.74 -3.82
CA VAL A 32 14.51 3.21 -4.98
C VAL A 32 13.26 3.95 -4.51
N ILE A 33 12.48 3.29 -3.64
CA ILE A 33 11.26 3.88 -3.09
C ILE A 33 11.62 4.60 -1.80
N ARG A 34 11.38 5.92 -1.77
CA ARG A 34 11.69 6.80 -0.65
C ARG A 34 10.43 7.51 -0.16
N GLY A 35 10.40 7.86 1.13
CA GLY A 35 9.26 8.57 1.72
C GLY A 35 8.00 7.72 1.87
N ILE A 36 8.14 6.49 2.36
CA ILE A 36 7.01 5.63 2.72
C ILE A 36 6.48 6.06 4.10
N GLN A 37 5.19 6.36 4.18
CA GLN A 37 4.49 6.63 5.42
C GLN A 37 3.38 5.60 5.63
N VAL A 38 3.35 5.02 6.83
CA VAL A 38 2.26 4.15 7.26
C VAL A 38 1.28 4.99 8.06
N VAL A 39 0.06 5.12 7.59
CA VAL A 39 -1.01 5.84 8.29
C VAL A 39 -2.01 4.82 8.80
N TYR A 40 -2.23 4.80 10.11
CA TYR A 40 -3.23 3.99 10.77
C TYR A 40 -3.88 4.80 11.89
N SER A 41 -5.12 4.48 12.24
CA SER A 41 -5.79 5.12 13.38
C SER A 41 -6.05 4.09 14.46
N ASP A 42 -5.31 4.20 15.55
CA ASP A 42 -5.45 3.37 16.75
C ASP A 42 -6.80 3.61 17.46
N SER A 43 -7.27 4.87 17.47
CA SER A 43 -8.50 5.26 18.17
C SER A 43 -9.80 4.74 17.54
N ASN A 44 -9.77 4.32 16.26
CA ASN A 44 -10.96 3.80 15.60
C ASN A 44 -10.59 2.81 14.48
N PRO A 45 -10.20 1.57 14.81
CA PRO A 45 -9.77 0.57 13.83
C PRO A 45 -10.87 0.23 12.80
N LEU A 46 -12.13 0.49 13.09
CA LEU A 46 -13.26 0.25 12.17
C LEU A 46 -13.56 1.40 11.19
N SER A 47 -13.06 2.61 11.44
CA SER A 47 -13.45 3.81 10.67
C SER A 47 -12.33 4.34 9.79
N LYS A 48 -11.09 3.91 10.02
CA LYS A 48 -9.92 4.42 9.32
C LYS A 48 -9.10 3.25 8.82
N ASP A 49 -9.06 3.16 7.50
CA ASP A 49 -8.28 2.18 6.77
C ASP A 49 -6.78 2.33 7.04
N LEU A 50 -6.08 1.19 6.98
CA LEU A 50 -4.63 1.17 7.01
C LEU A 50 -4.12 1.68 5.66
N GLU A 51 -3.27 2.70 5.61
CA GLU A 51 -2.80 3.29 4.35
C GLU A 51 -1.27 3.27 4.27
N LEU A 52 -0.73 2.82 3.13
CA LEU A 52 0.65 3.07 2.73
C LEU A 52 0.68 4.25 1.78
N ASN A 53 1.32 5.33 2.21
CA ASN A 53 1.46 6.54 1.43
C ASN A 53 2.92 6.66 0.99
N LEU A 54 3.16 6.45 -0.30
CA LEU A 54 4.45 6.68 -0.94
C LEU A 54 4.50 8.16 -1.34
N THR A 55 4.86 9.00 -0.37
CA THR A 55 4.74 10.46 -0.48
C THR A 55 5.52 11.06 -1.64
N GLN A 56 6.65 10.46 -2.03
CA GLN A 56 7.47 10.94 -3.15
C GLN A 56 6.94 10.51 -4.53
N ASP A 57 6.18 9.42 -4.57
CA ASP A 57 5.55 8.89 -5.79
C ASP A 57 4.12 9.41 -5.97
N GLY A 58 3.52 10.00 -4.92
CA GLY A 58 2.11 10.39 -4.91
C GLY A 58 1.14 9.20 -4.88
N ILE A 59 1.64 7.99 -4.62
CA ILE A 59 0.84 6.76 -4.59
C ILE A 59 0.33 6.52 -3.17
N ARG A 60 -0.96 6.19 -3.07
CA ARG A 60 -1.60 5.79 -1.81
C ARG A 60 -2.30 4.46 -1.97
N LEU A 61 -1.87 3.49 -1.18
CA LEU A 61 -2.45 2.15 -1.13
C LEU A 61 -3.28 2.03 0.13
N LYS A 62 -4.58 1.75 -0.02
CA LYS A 62 -5.50 1.57 1.09
C LYS A 62 -5.74 0.11 1.36
N PHE A 63 -5.61 -0.28 2.61
CA PHE A 63 -5.80 -1.62 3.10
C PHE A 63 -6.96 -1.62 4.08
N ASP A 64 -7.76 -2.67 3.99
CA ASP A 64 -8.82 -2.94 4.96
C ASP A 64 -8.20 -3.11 6.37
N PRO A 65 -8.71 -2.43 7.40
CA PRO A 65 -8.06 -2.41 8.71
C PRO A 65 -8.20 -3.73 9.47
N ILE A 66 -9.18 -4.57 9.12
CA ILE A 66 -9.42 -5.87 9.77
C ILE A 66 -8.65 -6.97 9.05
N THR A 67 -8.81 -7.05 7.73
CA THR A 67 -8.24 -8.11 6.91
C THR A 67 -6.85 -7.77 6.38
N GLN A 68 -6.42 -6.51 6.52
CA GLN A 68 -5.13 -6.00 6.05
C GLN A 68 -4.89 -6.23 4.55
N ARG A 69 -5.96 -6.29 3.76
CA ARG A 69 -5.91 -6.54 2.31
C ARG A 69 -6.04 -5.26 1.53
N LEU A 70 -5.25 -5.12 0.47
CA LEU A 70 -5.31 -4.01 -0.46
C LEU A 70 -6.70 -3.95 -1.09
N LYS A 71 -7.37 -2.81 -0.97
CA LYS A 71 -8.70 -2.59 -1.53
C LYS A 71 -8.66 -1.44 -2.53
N VAL A 72 -9.57 -1.50 -3.51
CA VAL A 72 -9.76 -0.40 -4.44
C VAL A 72 -10.56 0.68 -3.71
N ASN A 73 -10.16 1.93 -3.88
CA ASN A 73 -10.91 3.07 -3.37
C ASN A 73 -12.09 3.41 -4.28
#